data_AF-A0A949TFB0-F1
#
_entry.id   AF-A0A949TFB0-F1
#
_cell.length_a   1.000
_cell.length_b   1.000
_cell.length_c   1.000
_cell.angle_alpha   90.00
_cell.angle_beta   90.00
_cell.angle_gamma   90.00
#
_symmetry.space_group_name_H-M   'P 1'
#
loop_
_entity.id
_entity.type
_entity.pdbx_description
1 polymer ?
#
loop_
_entity_poly.entity_id
_entity_poly.type
_entity_poly.pdbx_seq_one_letter_code
_entity_poly.pdbx_strand_id
1 'polypeptide(L)'
;MNDVENEYKSGSLSLFGAIAMGTGVMIGAGIFALTGQVAQLAGALFPLAFLAAAIISGFSAYSYIKMSNAYPSAGGIAMYLKKAYGRTTMTGACALLMAFSMIINESLVGRTFATYTLPEPRTVPLISNYGGVVRSRL
;
A
#
# COMPACT_ATOMS: atom_id res chain seq x y z
N MET A 1 21.59 14.78 -32.37
CA MET A 1 20.38 14.44 -31.59
C MET A 1 20.91 13.86 -30.29
N ASN A 2 20.92 14.69 -29.24
CA ASN A 2 22.07 14.85 -28.36
C ASN A 2 22.07 13.87 -27.17
N ASP A 3 23.19 13.18 -26.99
CA ASP A 3 23.97 13.07 -25.75
C ASP A 3 23.19 12.97 -24.43
N VAL A 4 22.44 11.87 -24.24
CA VAL A 4 22.16 11.35 -22.89
C VAL A 4 23.41 10.62 -22.39
N GLU A 5 24.42 11.40 -22.05
CA GLU A 5 25.59 10.92 -21.34
C GLU A 5 25.12 10.35 -20.00
N ASN A 6 25.34 9.05 -19.84
CA ASN A 6 24.93 8.25 -18.69
C ASN A 6 25.74 8.66 -17.46
N GLU A 7 25.46 9.80 -16.86
CA GLU A 7 25.99 10.14 -15.55
C GLU A 7 25.12 9.47 -14.46
N TYR A 8 25.22 8.13 -14.40
CA TYR A 8 24.63 7.31 -13.36
C TYR A 8 25.38 7.57 -12.05
N LYS A 9 24.99 8.61 -11.30
CA LYS A 9 25.57 8.91 -9.99
C LYS A 9 25.46 7.69 -9.07
N SER A 10 26.55 7.32 -8.40
CA SER A 10 26.56 6.28 -7.35
C SER A 10 25.46 6.55 -6.33
N GLY A 11 24.45 5.67 -6.29
CA GLY A 11 23.24 5.81 -5.45
C GLY A 11 21.95 6.13 -6.20
N SER A 12 21.97 6.28 -7.53
CA SER A 12 20.75 6.40 -8.35
C SER A 12 20.10 5.04 -8.58
N LEU A 13 18.76 4.99 -8.46
CA LEU A 13 17.98 3.77 -8.63
C LEU A 13 17.65 3.55 -10.10
N SER A 14 17.97 2.37 -10.64
CA SER A 14 17.59 1.98 -12.01
C SER A 14 16.08 2.03 -12.20
N LEU A 15 15.63 2.33 -13.42
CA LEU A 15 14.20 2.31 -13.75
C LEU A 15 13.62 0.94 -13.39
N PHE A 16 14.33 -0.13 -13.73
CA PHE A 16 13.99 -1.49 -13.33
C PHE A 16 13.99 -1.67 -11.81
N GLY A 17 14.96 -1.10 -11.07
CA GLY A 17 14.99 -1.13 -9.61
C GLY A 17 13.81 -0.38 -8.97
N ALA A 18 13.41 0.77 -9.52
CA ALA A 18 12.27 1.56 -9.07
C ALA A 18 10.95 0.83 -9.34
N ILE A 19 10.79 0.24 -10.53
CA ILE A 19 9.62 -0.58 -10.88
C ILE A 19 9.55 -1.78 -9.93
N ALA A 20 10.65 -2.53 -9.78
CA ALA A 20 10.69 -3.71 -8.92
C ALA A 20 10.35 -3.38 -7.46
N MET A 21 10.89 -2.28 -6.92
CA MET A 21 10.59 -1.80 -5.57
C MET A 21 9.09 -1.46 -5.43
N GLY A 22 8.54 -0.68 -6.36
CA GLY A 22 7.13 -0.30 -6.32
C GLY A 22 6.18 -1.50 -6.43
N THR A 23 6.44 -2.40 -7.39
CA THR A 23 5.62 -3.61 -7.57
C THR A 23 5.76 -4.57 -6.39
N GLY A 24 6.96 -4.71 -5.82
CA GLY A 24 7.19 -5.56 -4.65
C GLY A 24 6.38 -5.11 -3.44
N VAL A 25 6.37 -3.81 -3.16
CA VAL A 25 5.55 -3.24 -2.07
C VAL A 25 4.06 -3.41 -2.34
N MET A 26 3.59 -3.19 -3.57
CA MET A 26 2.16 -3.36 -3.91
C MET A 26 1.69 -4.81 -3.80
N ILE A 27 2.50 -5.78 -4.22
CA ILE A 27 2.16 -7.20 -4.08
C ILE A 27 2.21 -7.62 -2.60
N GLY A 28 3.25 -7.22 -1.88
CA GLY A 28 3.42 -7.54 -0.45
C GLY A 28 2.31 -6.96 0.43
N ALA A 29 2.15 -5.64 0.39
CA ALA A 29 1.19 -4.93 1.24
C ALA A 29 -0.25 -4.98 0.71
N GLY A 30 -0.45 -5.08 -0.61
CA GLY A 30 -1.79 -5.12 -1.19
C GLY A 30 -2.35 -6.54 -1.21
N ILE A 31 -1.69 -7.43 -1.97
CA ILE A 31 -2.25 -8.77 -2.24
C ILE A 31 -2.19 -9.63 -0.99
N PHE A 32 -1.04 -9.77 -0.34
CA PHE A 32 -0.94 -10.68 0.80
C PHE A 32 -1.61 -10.14 2.07
N ALA A 33 -1.61 -8.82 2.31
CA ALA A 33 -2.21 -8.27 3.50
C ALA A 33 -3.75 -8.25 3.43
N LEU A 34 -4.33 -7.81 2.30
CA LEU A 34 -5.75 -7.44 2.23
C LEU A 34 -6.62 -8.43 1.46
N THR A 35 -6.05 -9.24 0.55
CA THR A 35 -6.85 -10.13 -0.31
C THR A 35 -7.68 -11.13 0.51
N GLY A 36 -7.16 -11.64 1.63
CA GLY A 36 -7.90 -12.59 2.46
C GLY A 36 -9.22 -12.03 2.99
N GLN A 37 -9.20 -10.83 3.55
CA GLN A 37 -10.41 -10.17 4.08
C GLN A 37 -11.35 -9.73 2.95
N VAL A 38 -10.80 -9.16 1.88
CA VAL A 38 -11.59 -8.68 0.75
C VAL A 38 -12.23 -9.85 -0.02
N ALA A 39 -11.56 -10.98 -0.14
CA ALA A 39 -12.12 -12.19 -0.78
C ALA A 39 -13.27 -12.79 0.03
N GLN A 40 -13.18 -12.77 1.37
CA GLN A 40 -14.30 -13.19 2.24
C GLN A 40 -15.54 -12.29 2.08
N LEU A 41 -15.34 -10.98 1.89
CA LEU A 41 -16.42 -10.00 1.73
C LEU A 41 -16.99 -9.95 0.31
N ALA A 42 -16.15 -10.01 -0.73
CA ALA A 42 -16.54 -9.82 -2.12
C ALA A 42 -16.93 -11.14 -2.84
N GLY A 43 -16.49 -12.29 -2.34
CA GLY A 43 -16.78 -13.59 -2.95
C GLY A 43 -16.37 -13.64 -4.44
N ALA A 44 -17.28 -14.07 -5.31
CA ALA A 44 -17.04 -14.19 -6.75
C ALA A 44 -16.82 -12.84 -7.47
N LEU A 45 -17.19 -11.70 -6.84
CA LEU A 45 -17.02 -10.37 -7.43
C LEU A 45 -15.62 -9.77 -7.20
N PHE A 46 -14.74 -10.47 -6.49
CA PHE A 46 -13.38 -10.03 -6.19
C PHE A 46 -12.57 -9.55 -7.42
N PRO A 47 -12.54 -10.28 -8.56
CA PRO A 47 -11.79 -9.83 -9.74
C PRO A 47 -12.33 -8.54 -10.35
N LEU A 48 -13.65 -8.33 -10.29
CA LEU A 48 -14.28 -7.13 -10.84
C LEU A 48 -13.95 -5.90 -9.98
N ALA A 49 -13.95 -6.04 -8.65
CA ALA A 49 -13.53 -5.00 -7.73
C ALA A 49 -12.04 -4.63 -7.93
N PHE A 50 -11.19 -5.62 -8.19
CA PHE A 50 -9.78 -5.40 -8.47
C PHE A 50 -9.57 -4.63 -9.79
N LEU A 51 -10.34 -4.94 -10.83
CA LEU A 51 -10.30 -4.21 -12.10
C LEU A 51 -10.74 -2.75 -11.93
N ALA A 52 -11.80 -2.50 -11.16
CA ALA A 52 -12.24 -1.14 -10.85
C ALA A 52 -11.15 -0.35 -10.08
N ALA A 53 -10.51 -0.98 -9.09
CA ALA A 53 -9.39 -0.38 -8.37
C ALA A 53 -8.19 -0.07 -9.27
N ALA A 54 -7.88 -0.95 -10.23
CA ALA A 54 -6.81 -0.74 -11.20
C ALA A 54 -7.05 0.50 -12.08
N ILE A 55 -8.29 0.72 -12.53
CA ILE A 55 -8.66 1.89 -13.32
C ILE A 55 -8.45 3.18 -12.50
N ILE A 56 -8.93 3.23 -11.26
CA ILE A 56 -8.79 4.39 -10.36
C ILE A 56 -7.30 4.66 -10.06
N SER A 57 -6.53 3.61 -9.83
CA SER A 57 -5.09 3.71 -9.61
C SER A 57 -4.37 4.27 -10.84
N GLY A 58 -4.76 3.86 -12.05
CA GLY A 58 -4.23 4.39 -13.30
C GLY A 58 -4.43 5.90 -13.47
N PHE A 59 -5.60 6.42 -13.14
CA PHE A 59 -5.85 7.87 -13.12
C PHE A 59 -4.97 8.61 -12.09
N SER A 60 -4.77 7.99 -10.92
CA SER A 60 -3.89 8.53 -9.88
C SER A 60 -2.43 8.56 -10.34
N ALA A 61 -1.96 7.48 -10.97
CA ALA A 61 -0.61 7.38 -11.53
C ALA A 61 -0.37 8.43 -12.62
N TYR A 62 -1.35 8.65 -13.51
CA TYR A 62 -1.25 9.68 -14.55
C TYR A 62 -1.07 11.09 -13.96
N SER A 63 -1.84 11.41 -12.91
CA SER A 63 -1.71 12.69 -12.20
C SER A 63 -0.33 12.86 -11.57
N TYR A 64 0.21 11.78 -10.98
CA TYR A 64 1.57 11.77 -10.42
C TYR A 64 2.66 11.92 -11.48
N ILE A 65 2.54 11.24 -12.62
CA ILE A 65 3.50 11.37 -13.74
C ILE A 65 3.54 12.82 -14.24
N LYS A 66 2.36 13.44 -14.43
CA LYS A 66 2.27 14.83 -14.88
C LYS A 66 2.91 15.80 -13.86
N MET A 67 2.66 15.60 -12.56
CA MET A 67 3.26 16.41 -11.50
C MET A 67 4.78 16.19 -11.38
N SER A 68 5.24 14.94 -11.52
CA SER A 68 6.66 14.57 -11.42
C SER A 68 7.48 15.13 -12.57
N ASN A 69 6.92 15.19 -13.78
CA ASN A 69 7.58 15.83 -14.93
C ASN A 69 7.64 17.35 -14.79
N ALA A 70 6.64 17.97 -14.16
CA ALA A 70 6.63 19.42 -13.92
C ALA A 70 7.60 19.85 -12.82
N TYR A 71 7.85 19.00 -11.82
CA TYR A 71 8.69 19.31 -10.66
C TYR A 71 9.61 18.13 -10.28
N PRO A 72 10.72 17.90 -10.99
CA PRO A 72 11.66 16.84 -10.63
C PRO A 72 12.30 17.15 -9.26
N SER A 73 11.88 16.44 -8.21
CA SER A 73 12.41 16.62 -6.86
C SER A 73 12.63 15.28 -6.16
N ALA A 74 13.80 15.11 -5.55
CA ALA A 74 14.18 13.90 -4.82
C ALA A 74 13.46 13.72 -3.46
N GLY A 75 12.63 14.69 -3.04
CA GLY A 75 11.97 14.69 -1.74
C GLY A 75 10.57 14.05 -1.68
N GLY A 76 10.08 13.50 -2.80
CA GLY A 76 8.77 12.83 -2.86
C GLY A 76 7.57 13.75 -2.62
N ILE A 77 6.45 13.15 -2.21
CA ILE A 77 5.13 13.79 -2.13
C ILE A 77 5.09 14.94 -1.10
N ALA A 78 5.86 14.81 -0.01
CA ALA A 78 6.00 15.87 1.00
C ALA A 78 6.65 17.14 0.42
N MET A 79 7.53 17.00 -0.58
CA MET A 79 8.17 18.14 -1.22
C MET A 79 7.21 18.84 -2.20
N TYR A 80 6.31 18.10 -2.84
CA TYR A 80 5.20 18.69 -3.61
C TYR A 80 4.26 19.49 -2.70
N LEU A 81 3.93 18.96 -1.52
CA LEU A 81 3.12 19.68 -0.52
C LEU A 81 3.81 20.97 -0.07
N LYS A 82 5.11 20.92 0.22
CA LYS A 82 5.92 22.09 0.58
C LYS A 82 5.99 23.14 -0.52
N LYS A 83 6.01 22.72 -1.78
CA LYS A 83 6.04 23.61 -2.94
C LYS A 83 4.66 24.21 -3.23
N ALA A 84 3.59 23.43 -3.09
CA ALA A 84 2.22 23.83 -3.39
C ALA A 84 1.60 24.76 -2.31
N TYR A 85 1.89 24.52 -1.03
CA TYR A 85 1.31 25.29 0.09
C TYR A 85 2.28 26.28 0.75
N GLY A 86 3.54 26.32 0.32
CA GLY A 86 4.57 27.20 0.86
C GLY A 86 5.02 26.83 2.28
N ARG A 87 5.81 27.73 2.90
CA ARG A 87 6.41 27.58 4.24
C ARG A 87 5.40 27.96 5.35
N THR A 88 4.19 27.42 5.27
CA THR A 88 3.08 27.72 6.18
C THR A 88 2.87 26.60 7.19
N THR A 89 2.41 26.90 8.40
CA THR A 89 2.09 25.92 9.46
C THR A 89 1.13 24.82 8.98
N MET A 90 0.24 25.16 8.04
CA MET A 90 -0.70 24.24 7.39
C MET A 90 0.01 23.14 6.57
N THR A 91 1.09 23.46 5.86
CA THR A 91 1.93 22.47 5.15
C THR A 91 2.55 21.47 6.12
N GLY A 92 3.03 21.95 7.27
CA GLY A 92 3.58 21.11 8.34
C GLY A 92 2.52 20.17 8.92
N ALA A 93 1.31 20.68 9.15
CA ALA A 93 0.18 19.88 9.61
C ALA A 93 -0.20 18.79 8.59
N CYS A 94 -0.30 19.13 7.29
CA CYS A 94 -0.59 18.14 6.25
C CYS A 94 0.52 17.09 6.10
N ALA A 95 1.79 17.48 6.24
CA ALA A 95 2.92 16.54 6.24
C ALA A 95 2.87 15.59 7.46
N LEU A 96 2.50 16.09 8.64
CA LEU A 96 2.27 15.28 9.84
C LEU A 96 1.12 14.29 9.65
N LEU A 97 0.00 14.73 9.08
CA LEU A 97 -1.14 13.84 8.76
C LEU A 97 -0.72 12.74 7.78
N MET A 98 0.09 13.07 6.78
CA MET A 98 0.63 12.08 5.84
C MET A 98 1.54 11.07 6.56
N ALA A 99 2.38 11.53 7.50
CA ALA A 99 3.22 10.65 8.30
C ALA A 99 2.38 9.69 9.16
N PHE A 100 1.32 10.17 9.81
CA PHE A 100 0.38 9.32 10.56
C PHE A 100 -0.30 8.28 9.66
N SER A 101 -0.74 8.69 8.46
CA SER A 101 -1.35 7.77 7.50
C SER A 101 -0.39 6.62 7.13
N MET A 102 0.90 6.91 6.96
CA MET A 102 1.89 5.87 6.67
C MET A 102 2.09 4.92 7.85
N ILE A 103 2.15 5.44 9.09
CA ILE A 103 2.27 4.60 10.30
C ILE A 103 1.09 3.61 10.40
N ILE A 104 -0.12 4.08 10.11
CA ILE A 104 -1.33 3.24 10.14
C ILE A 104 -1.24 2.16 9.04
N ASN A 105 -0.77 2.52 7.84
CA ASN A 105 -0.62 1.58 6.73
C ASN A 105 0.41 0.47 7.06
N GLU A 106 1.57 0.84 7.59
CA GLU A 106 2.58 -0.15 8.01
C GLU A 106 2.09 -1.02 9.17
N SER A 107 1.31 -0.47 10.09
CA SER A 107 0.69 -1.23 11.19
C SER A 107 -0.29 -2.29 10.67
N LEU A 108 -1.04 -1.99 9.61
CA LEU A 108 -1.94 -2.95 8.96
C LEU A 108 -1.15 -4.10 8.34
N VAL A 109 -0.10 -3.79 7.57
CA VAL A 109 0.79 -4.79 6.98
C VAL A 109 1.42 -5.66 8.06
N GLY A 110 1.94 -5.06 9.14
CA GLY A 110 2.50 -5.78 10.29
C GLY A 110 1.51 -6.73 10.96
N ARG A 111 0.24 -6.32 11.12
CA ARG A 111 -0.81 -7.20 11.65
C ARG A 111 -1.07 -8.40 10.76
N THR A 112 -1.11 -8.20 9.44
CA THR A 112 -1.33 -9.31 8.51
C THR A 112 -0.15 -10.28 8.50
N PHE A 113 1.09 -9.77 8.57
CA PHE A 113 2.28 -10.61 8.74
C PHE A 113 2.26 -11.43 10.03
N ALA A 114 1.83 -10.81 11.14
CA ALA A 114 1.67 -11.51 12.42
C ALA A 114 0.66 -12.67 12.31
N THR A 115 -0.47 -12.46 11.62
CA THR A 115 -1.46 -13.52 11.41
C THR A 115 -0.96 -14.68 10.55
N TYR A 116 0.00 -14.46 9.64
CA TYR A 116 0.62 -15.53 8.85
C TYR A 116 1.75 -16.25 9.60
N THR A 117 2.50 -15.54 10.45
CA THR A 117 3.67 -16.10 11.15
C THR A 117 3.28 -16.84 12.43
N LEU A 118 2.30 -16.31 13.16
CA LEU A 118 1.73 -16.92 14.35
C LEU A 118 0.26 -17.23 14.09
N PRO A 119 -0.04 -18.32 13.37
CA PRO A 119 -1.40 -18.84 13.36
C PRO A 119 -1.75 -19.22 14.80
N GLU A 120 -2.69 -18.51 15.42
CA GLU A 120 -3.15 -18.85 16.77
C GLU A 120 -3.52 -20.35 16.80
N PRO A 121 -3.13 -21.11 17.84
CA PRO A 121 -3.68 -22.44 18.03
C PRO A 121 -5.19 -22.29 18.13
N ARG A 122 -5.94 -23.01 17.28
CA ARG A 122 -7.40 -23.05 17.32
C ARG A 122 -7.88 -23.69 18.62
N THR A 123 -7.85 -22.97 19.74
CA THR A 123 -8.46 -23.39 21.00
C THR A 123 -9.03 -22.17 21.72
N VAL A 124 -10.10 -21.62 21.17
CA VAL A 124 -11.16 -21.03 21.99
C VAL A 124 -12.40 -21.87 21.74
N PRO A 125 -12.80 -22.79 22.64
CA PRO A 125 -14.11 -23.39 22.56
C PRO A 125 -15.12 -22.24 22.65
N LEU A 126 -15.98 -22.13 21.64
CA LEU A 126 -17.13 -21.24 21.70
C LEU A 126 -17.87 -21.56 22.99
N ILE A 127 -18.07 -20.55 23.84
CA ILE A 127 -19.11 -20.63 24.86
C ILE A 127 -20.41 -20.72 24.07
N SER A 128 -20.87 -21.95 23.90
CA SER A 128 -22.10 -22.35 23.25
C SER A 128 -23.27 -21.74 24.03
N ASN A 129 -23.66 -20.52 23.70
CA ASN A 129 -24.92 -19.93 24.15
C ASN A 129 -26.10 -20.33 23.26
N TYR A 130 -26.05 -21.50 22.61
CA TYR A 130 -27.25 -22.16 22.12
C TYR A 130 -27.02 -23.66 22.29
N GLY A 131 -27.81 -24.30 23.14
CA GLY A 131 -27.72 -25.73 23.42
C GLY A 131 -27.69 -26.54 22.12
N GLY A 132 -26.59 -27.24 21.89
CA GLY A 132 -26.40 -28.01 20.68
C GLY A 132 -24.97 -28.49 20.54
N VAL A 133 -24.66 -29.60 21.22
CA VAL A 133 -23.44 -30.37 21.00
C VAL A 133 -23.40 -30.81 19.54
N VAL A 134 -22.49 -30.26 18.74
CA VAL A 134 -22.08 -30.89 17.48
C VAL A 134 -20.63 -31.32 17.61
N ARG A 135 -20.50 -32.61 17.94
CA ARG A 135 -19.27 -33.39 17.92
C ARG A 135 -19.30 -34.29 16.69
N SER A 136 -18.40 -34.09 15.74
CA SER A 136 -17.77 -35.16 14.93
C SER A 136 -16.68 -34.53 14.05
N ARG A 137 -15.40 -34.90 14.22
CA ARG A 137 -14.69 -35.99 13.49
C ARG A 137 -14.79 -35.78 11.97
N LEU A 138 -13.72 -35.65 11.20
CA LEU A 138 -12.42 -36.34 11.20
C LEU A 138 -11.24 -35.37 11.06
#